data_AF-A0A7S2Y0S4-F1
#
_entry.id   AF-A0A7S2Y0S4-F1
#
_cell.length_a   1.000
_cell.length_b   1.000
_cell.length_c   1.000
_cell.angle_alpha   90.00
_cell.angle_beta   90.00
_cell.angle_gamma   90.00
#
_symmetry.space_group_name_H-M   'P 1'
#
loop_
_entity.id
_entity.type
_entity.pdbx_description
1 polymer ?
#
loop_
_entity_poly.entity_id
_entity_poly.type
_entity_poly.pdbx_seq_one_letter_code
_entity_poly.pdbx_strand_id
1 'polypeptide(L)'
;MALSHANEEVLAFVAEWFDPMPQLTKTYLLKFFPETHEVEMVDAKSRRLFLKRSKCPDTILKEEFFVGSQMVLYARHLSLVDYGDGKTRQLMAAKEAKTVAIISPDAYLQIGEILDQFLSSGQLALGKLKMVQLGPGDANDVCNVLRGELHGGQDQHV
;
A
#
# COMPACT_ATOMS: atom_id res chain seq x y z
N MET A 1 38.40 13.52 -3.65
CA MET A 1 37.71 12.40 -2.98
C MET A 1 36.44 12.14 -3.75
N ALA A 2 36.46 11.16 -4.65
CA ALA A 2 35.24 10.69 -5.31
C ALA A 2 34.49 9.84 -4.28
N LEU A 3 33.36 10.33 -3.80
CA LEU A 3 32.44 9.53 -3.01
C LEU A 3 31.92 8.43 -3.93
N SER A 4 32.38 7.20 -3.70
CA SER A 4 31.77 6.01 -4.25
C SER A 4 30.30 6.01 -3.85
N HIS A 5 29.41 6.31 -4.79
CA HIS A 5 27.97 6.11 -4.61
C HIS A 5 27.75 4.59 -4.53
N ALA A 6 27.88 4.06 -3.31
CA ALA A 6 27.25 2.79 -2.96
C ALA A 6 25.77 2.91 -3.34
N ASN A 7 25.25 1.84 -3.94
CA ASN A 7 23.90 1.71 -4.50
C ASN A 7 22.82 2.06 -3.46
N GLU A 8 22.52 3.35 -3.28
CA GLU A 8 21.43 3.84 -2.42
C GLU A 8 20.13 3.16 -2.89
N GLU A 9 19.46 2.44 -1.98
CA GLU A 9 18.22 1.70 -2.26
C GLU A 9 17.06 2.69 -2.41
N VAL A 10 17.03 3.42 -3.53
CA VAL A 10 15.95 4.36 -3.85
C VAL A 10 14.73 3.59 -4.29
N LEU A 11 13.58 3.89 -3.66
CA LEU A 11 12.28 3.36 -4.04
C LEU A 11 11.54 4.42 -4.85
N ALA A 12 11.03 4.04 -6.02
CA ALA A 12 10.24 4.91 -6.87
C ALA A 12 8.78 4.45 -6.94
N PHE A 13 7.85 5.40 -6.84
CA PHE A 13 6.41 5.17 -6.88
C PHE A 13 5.73 6.16 -7.81
N VAL A 14 4.66 5.70 -8.46
CA VAL A 14 3.67 6.56 -9.10
C VAL A 14 2.68 6.99 -8.00
N ALA A 15 2.65 8.28 -7.72
CA ALA A 15 1.78 8.89 -6.73
C ALA A 15 0.70 9.73 -7.41
N GLU A 16 -0.54 9.55 -7.01
CA GLU A 16 -1.67 10.39 -7.41
C GLU A 16 -2.03 11.36 -6.29
N TRP A 17 -2.31 12.60 -6.68
CA TRP A 17 -2.80 13.64 -5.79
C TRP A 17 -3.93 14.41 -6.47
N PHE A 18 -5.08 14.51 -5.80
CA PHE A 18 -6.15 15.39 -6.22
C PHE A 18 -5.82 16.84 -5.82
N ASP A 19 -5.51 17.68 -6.81
CA ASP A 19 -5.22 19.09 -6.60
C ASP A 19 -6.56 19.85 -6.50
N PRO A 20 -6.91 20.42 -5.33
CA PRO A 20 -8.22 21.02 -5.12
C PRO A 20 -8.44 22.30 -5.92
N MET A 21 -7.38 22.97 -6.37
CA MET A 21 -7.48 24.24 -7.09
C MET A 21 -7.94 24.06 -8.55
N PRO A 22 -7.30 23.21 -9.37
CA PRO A 22 -7.81 22.85 -10.69
C PRO A 22 -8.86 21.71 -10.63
N GLN A 23 -9.12 21.12 -9.45
CA GLN A 23 -9.97 19.93 -9.27
C GLN A 23 -9.56 18.77 -10.19
N LEU A 24 -8.25 18.53 -10.29
CA LEU A 24 -7.69 17.54 -11.19
C LEU A 24 -6.72 16.63 -10.45
N THR A 25 -6.84 15.33 -10.70
CA THR A 25 -5.84 14.35 -10.26
C THR A 25 -4.57 14.50 -11.09
N LYS A 26 -3.47 14.83 -10.42
CA LYS A 26 -2.13 14.88 -10.98
C LYS A 26 -1.35 13.64 -10.58
N THR A 27 -0.49 13.20 -11.48
CA THR A 27 0.38 12.05 -11.28
C THR A 27 1.82 12.52 -11.12
N TYR A 28 2.51 11.98 -10.13
CA TYR A 28 3.89 12.30 -9.79
C TYR A 28 4.73 11.04 -9.73
N LEU A 29 6.00 11.17 -10.07
CA LEU A 29 7.02 10.21 -9.68
C LEU A 29 7.54 10.63 -8.31
N LEU A 30 7.17 9.89 -7.27
CA LEU A 30 7.68 10.03 -5.92
C LEU A 30 8.90 9.10 -5.76
N LYS A 31 10.04 9.65 -5.36
CA LYS A 31 11.20 8.86 -4.92
C LYS A 31 11.34 8.97 -3.41
N PHE A 32 11.58 7.84 -2.77
CA PHE A 32 11.91 7.74 -1.37
C PHE A 32 13.34 7.21 -1.20
N PHE A 33 14.07 7.85 -0.30
CA PHE A 33 15.47 7.53 0.05
C PHE A 33 15.48 6.99 1.49
N PRO A 34 15.39 5.66 1.67
CA PRO A 34 15.19 5.06 3.00
C PRO A 34 16.34 5.29 3.97
N GLU A 35 17.58 5.38 3.47
CA GLU A 35 18.77 5.59 4.32
C GLU A 35 18.77 6.97 4.98
N THR A 36 18.36 7.99 4.23
CA THR A 36 18.37 9.39 4.69
C THR A 36 17.01 9.87 5.19
N HIS A 37 15.96 9.04 5.05
CA HIS A 37 14.55 9.39 5.26
C HIS A 37 14.15 10.66 4.50
N GLU A 38 14.37 10.65 3.19
CA GLU A 38 14.10 11.80 2.32
C GLU A 38 13.18 11.42 1.16
N VAL A 39 12.53 12.43 0.58
CA VAL A 39 11.59 12.27 -0.55
C VAL A 39 11.83 13.33 -1.62
N GLU A 40 11.61 12.97 -2.88
CA GLU A 40 11.63 13.87 -4.05
C GLU A 40 10.38 13.59 -4.90
N MET A 41 9.76 14.63 -5.48
CA MET A 41 8.65 14.46 -6.42
C MET A 41 8.90 15.21 -7.72
N VAL A 42 8.65 14.52 -8.82
CA VAL A 42 8.67 15.08 -10.18
C VAL A 42 7.29 14.88 -10.80
N ASP A 43 6.75 15.92 -11.43
CA ASP A 43 5.49 15.81 -12.17
C ASP A 43 5.66 14.82 -13.34
N ALA A 44 4.83 13.79 -13.40
CA ALA A 44 5.03 12.67 -14.33
C ALA A 44 4.86 13.10 -15.80
N LYS A 45 3.98 14.07 -16.07
CA LYS A 45 3.66 14.53 -17.43
C LYS A 45 4.68 15.53 -17.95
N SER A 46 4.93 16.57 -17.16
CA SER A 46 5.81 17.70 -17.55
C SER A 46 7.29 17.44 -17.26
N ARG A 47 7.60 16.41 -16.46
CA ARG A 47 8.95 16.07 -15.99
C ARG A 47 9.62 17.19 -15.19
N ARG A 48 8.84 18.17 -14.71
CA ARG A 48 9.34 19.28 -13.89
C ARG A 48 9.40 18.86 -12.43
N LEU A 49 10.44 19.32 -11.74
CA LEU A 49 10.59 19.12 -10.30
C LEU A 49 9.40 19.79 -9.58
N PHE A 50 8.71 19.02 -8.75
CA PHE A 50 7.58 19.49 -7.94
C PHE A 50 8.00 19.68 -6.48
N LEU A 51 8.70 18.70 -5.92
CA LEU A 51 9.29 18.73 -4.60
C LEU A 51 10.76 18.35 -4.71
N LYS A 52 11.65 19.28 -4.35
CA LYS A 52 13.09 19.00 -4.25
C LYS A 52 13.34 17.97 -3.14
N ARG A 53 14.36 17.11 -3.30
CA ARG A 53 14.81 16.18 -2.24
C ARG A 53 14.86 16.88 -0.89
N SER A 54 14.02 16.43 0.04
CA SER A 54 13.83 17.01 1.37
C SER A 54 13.47 15.93 2.39
N LYS A 55 13.59 16.25 3.68
CA LYS A 55 13.30 15.31 4.77
C LYS A 55 11.86 14.88 4.79
N CYS A 56 11.60 13.57 4.69
CA CYS A 56 10.28 13.02 4.88
C CYS A 56 9.83 13.31 6.32
N PRO A 57 8.57 13.71 6.55
CA PRO A 57 8.04 13.83 7.91
C PRO A 57 8.24 12.53 8.71
N ASP A 58 8.65 12.64 9.97
CA ASP A 58 8.89 11.48 10.85
C ASP A 58 7.62 10.67 11.14
N THR A 59 6.45 11.28 10.92
CA THR A 59 5.14 10.61 11.02
C THR A 59 4.89 9.61 9.90
N ILE A 60 5.63 9.68 8.80
CA ILE A 60 5.56 8.74 7.68
C ILE A 60 6.67 7.71 7.89
N LEU A 61 6.28 6.46 8.06
CA LEU A 61 7.22 5.36 8.28
C LEU A 61 7.68 4.75 6.95
N LYS A 62 8.84 4.07 6.97
CA LYS A 62 9.38 3.38 5.80
C LYS A 62 8.42 2.31 5.29
N GLU A 63 7.72 1.66 6.22
CA GLU A 63 6.77 0.57 5.98
C GLU A 63 5.51 1.05 5.26
N GLU A 64 5.25 2.36 5.21
CA GLU A 64 4.11 2.94 4.50
C GLU A 64 4.40 3.14 2.99
N PHE A 65 5.64 2.94 2.53
CA PHE A 65 6.00 3.05 1.13
C PHE A 65 5.74 1.75 0.36
N PHE A 66 4.47 1.47 0.07
CA PHE A 66 4.03 0.35 -0.77
C PHE A 66 2.86 0.77 -1.68
N VAL A 67 2.64 0.01 -2.76
CA VAL A 67 1.53 0.29 -3.68
C VAL A 67 0.19 -0.03 -3.01
N GLY A 68 -0.70 0.95 -2.99
CA GLY A 68 -1.98 0.95 -2.28
C GLY A 68 -1.99 1.80 -1.01
N SER A 69 -0.82 2.28 -0.56
CA SER A 69 -0.70 3.17 0.59
C SER A 69 -1.30 4.55 0.31
N GLN A 70 -1.85 5.16 1.36
CA GLN A 70 -2.34 6.54 1.38
C GLN A 70 -1.62 7.31 2.48
N MET A 71 -0.99 8.42 2.12
CA MET A 71 -0.12 9.18 3.04
C MET A 71 -0.30 10.68 2.87
N VAL A 72 -0.06 11.44 3.94
CA VAL A 72 -0.10 12.91 3.91
C VAL A 72 1.30 13.47 3.86
N LEU A 73 1.79 13.81 2.67
CA LEU A 73 3.11 14.41 2.48
C LEU A 73 2.99 15.92 2.28
N TYR A 74 3.48 16.70 3.24
CA TYR A 74 3.42 18.18 3.24
C TYR A 74 2.03 18.73 2.87
N ALA A 75 1.02 18.32 3.63
CA ALA A 75 -0.40 18.68 3.47
C ALA A 75 -1.04 18.23 2.13
N ARG A 76 -0.48 17.22 1.47
CA ARG A 76 -1.06 16.60 0.27
C ARG A 76 -1.39 15.14 0.54
N HIS A 77 -2.63 14.74 0.29
CA HIS A 77 -3.06 13.35 0.36
C HIS A 77 -2.61 12.63 -0.91
N LEU A 78 -1.54 11.85 -0.80
CA LEU A 78 -0.98 11.05 -1.88
C LEU A 78 -1.53 9.63 -1.80
N SER A 79 -1.90 9.06 -2.95
CA SER A 79 -2.14 7.63 -3.11
C SER A 79 -1.02 7.03 -3.95
N LEU A 80 -0.30 6.04 -3.43
CA LEU A 80 0.73 5.32 -4.19
C LEU A 80 0.06 4.25 -5.03
N VAL A 81 -0.05 4.48 -6.34
CA VAL A 81 -0.89 3.65 -7.23
C VAL A 81 -0.09 2.62 -8.03
N ASP A 82 1.20 2.84 -8.25
CA ASP A 82 2.08 1.87 -8.92
C ASP A 82 3.56 2.11 -8.54
N TYR A 83 4.44 1.20 -8.94
CA TYR A 83 5.89 1.40 -8.83
C TYR A 83 6.40 2.27 -9.98
N GLY A 84 7.31 3.19 -9.68
CA GLY A 84 7.92 4.11 -10.64
C GLY A 84 8.99 3.47 -11.53
N ASP A 85 9.52 2.30 -11.13
CA ASP A 85 10.47 1.52 -11.92
C ASP A 85 10.41 0.01 -11.62
N GLY A 86 11.04 -0.79 -12.50
CA GLY A 86 11.10 -2.24 -12.37
C GLY A 86 11.97 -2.72 -11.21
N LYS A 87 13.01 -1.96 -10.82
CA LYS A 87 13.90 -2.30 -9.70
C LYS A 87 13.12 -2.30 -8.38
N THR A 88 12.37 -1.23 -8.14
CA THR A 88 11.49 -1.06 -6.97
C THR A 88 10.42 -2.15 -6.97
N ARG A 89 9.78 -2.42 -8.11
CA ARG A 89 8.79 -3.51 -8.22
C ARG A 89 9.35 -4.85 -7.78
N GLN A 90 10.53 -5.24 -8.28
CA GLN A 90 11.16 -6.53 -7.93
C GLN A 90 11.54 -6.60 -6.45
N LEU A 91 12.13 -5.52 -5.93
CA LEU A 91 12.55 -5.43 -4.54
C LEU A 91 11.36 -5.51 -3.57
N MET A 92 10.26 -4.80 -3.88
CA MET A 92 9.06 -4.78 -3.06
C MET A 92 8.27 -6.08 -3.18
N ALA A 93 8.20 -6.68 -4.38
CA ALA A 93 7.53 -7.97 -4.57
C ALA A 93 8.16 -9.10 -3.73
N ALA A 94 9.47 -9.06 -3.50
CA ALA A 94 10.14 -10.02 -2.61
C ALA A 94 9.81 -9.79 -1.12
N LYS A 95 9.34 -8.59 -0.75
CA LYS A 95 9.03 -8.17 0.64
C LYS A 95 7.53 -8.14 0.93
N GLU A 96 6.67 -8.09 -0.09
CA GLU A 96 5.22 -8.02 0.05
C GLU A 96 4.57 -9.41 0.16
N ALA A 97 4.00 -9.72 1.33
CA ALA A 97 3.02 -10.79 1.50
C ALA A 97 1.67 -10.16 1.82
N LYS A 98 0.66 -10.42 0.99
CA LYS A 98 -0.72 -9.96 1.25
C LYS A 98 -1.51 -11.08 1.91
N THR A 99 -2.17 -10.76 3.00
CA THR A 99 -3.08 -11.68 3.70
C THR A 99 -4.45 -11.02 3.87
N VAL A 100 -5.48 -11.85 3.97
CA VAL A 100 -6.85 -11.42 4.28
C VAL A 100 -7.27 -12.15 5.55
N ALA A 101 -7.70 -11.39 6.56
CA ALA A 101 -8.29 -11.93 7.77
C ALA A 101 -9.79 -11.63 7.79
N ILE A 102 -10.59 -12.63 8.15
CA ILE A 102 -12.04 -12.48 8.33
C ILE A 102 -12.34 -12.67 9.82
N ILE A 103 -13.02 -11.69 10.41
CA ILE A 103 -13.44 -11.75 11.81
C ILE A 103 -14.88 -12.26 11.83
N SER A 104 -15.11 -13.36 12.55
CA SER A 104 -16.45 -13.94 12.74
C SER A 104 -17.39 -12.92 13.40
N PRO A 105 -18.70 -12.91 13.07
CA PRO A 105 -19.69 -12.10 13.76
C PRO A 105 -19.68 -12.27 15.28
N ASP A 106 -19.35 -13.46 15.79
CA ASP A 106 -19.31 -13.76 17.22
C ASP A 106 -18.23 -12.96 17.97
N ALA A 107 -17.16 -12.56 17.26
CA ALA A 107 -16.06 -11.78 17.80
C ALA A 107 -16.22 -10.27 17.52
N TYR A 108 -17.37 -9.82 17.03
CA TYR A 108 -17.61 -8.43 16.66
C TYR A 108 -17.37 -7.46 17.82
N LEU A 109 -17.80 -7.80 19.03
CA LEU A 109 -17.61 -6.96 20.22
C LEU A 109 -16.13 -6.84 20.64
N GLN A 110 -15.26 -7.77 20.20
CA GLN A 110 -13.82 -7.77 20.51
C GLN A 110 -12.97 -7.24 19.34
N ILE A 111 -13.58 -6.72 18.27
CA ILE A 111 -12.84 -6.31 17.06
C ILE A 111 -11.73 -5.30 17.36
N GLY A 112 -11.94 -4.39 18.33
CA GLY A 112 -10.93 -3.43 18.77
C GLY A 112 -9.70 -4.12 19.34
N GLU A 113 -9.88 -5.03 20.30
CA GLU A 113 -8.79 -5.78 20.92
C GLU A 113 -8.04 -6.65 19.90
N ILE A 114 -8.79 -7.28 18.97
CA ILE A 114 -8.22 -8.09 17.90
C ILE A 114 -7.32 -7.23 17.01
N LEU A 115 -7.83 -6.09 16.54
CA LEU A 115 -7.07 -5.15 15.71
C LEU A 115 -5.85 -4.60 16.44
N ASP A 116 -6.00 -4.21 17.70
CA ASP A 116 -4.90 -3.70 18.52
C ASP A 116 -3.78 -4.75 18.65
N GLN A 117 -4.11 -6.01 18.89
CA GLN A 117 -3.10 -7.09 18.97
C GLN A 117 -2.37 -7.29 17.63
N PHE A 118 -3.10 -7.29 16.51
CA PHE A 118 -2.50 -7.44 15.19
C PHE A 118 -1.58 -6.27 14.84
N LEU A 119 -2.05 -5.05 15.08
CA LEU A 119 -1.34 -3.83 14.71
C LEU A 119 -0.15 -3.55 15.63
N SER A 120 -0.28 -3.83 16.93
CA SER A 120 0.80 -3.61 17.91
C SER A 120 2.00 -4.52 17.70
N SER A 121 1.82 -5.66 17.01
CA SER A 121 2.93 -6.56 16.67
C SER A 121 3.94 -5.94 15.69
N GLY A 122 3.53 -4.93 14.91
CA GLY A 122 4.34 -4.30 13.86
C GLY A 122 4.65 -5.20 12.66
N GLN A 123 4.15 -6.43 12.64
CA GLN A 123 4.44 -7.41 11.58
C GLN A 123 3.47 -7.32 10.40
N LEU A 124 2.32 -6.69 10.60
CA LEU A 124 1.24 -6.57 9.62
C LEU A 124 0.81 -5.11 9.50
N ALA A 125 0.72 -4.64 8.26
CA ALA A 125 0.10 -3.36 7.94
C ALA A 125 -1.35 -3.59 7.50
N LEU A 126 -2.30 -2.86 8.08
CA LEU A 126 -3.71 -2.93 7.69
C LEU A 126 -3.92 -2.14 6.39
N GLY A 127 -3.98 -2.85 5.26
CA GLY A 127 -4.20 -2.21 3.96
C GLY A 127 -5.66 -1.81 3.71
N LYS A 128 -6.60 -2.72 3.98
CA LYS A 128 -8.04 -2.48 3.79
C LYS A 128 -8.83 -3.16 4.89
N LEU A 129 -9.81 -2.45 5.44
CA LEU A 129 -10.78 -2.97 6.40
C LEU A 129 -12.19 -2.64 5.90
N LYS A 130 -13.06 -3.64 5.87
CA LYS A 130 -14.46 -3.47 5.46
C LYS A 130 -15.36 -4.34 6.32
N MET A 131 -16.40 -3.75 6.89
CA MET A 131 -17.50 -4.47 7.51
C MET A 131 -18.56 -4.76 6.46
N VAL A 132 -19.05 -5.99 6.43
CA VAL A 132 -20.04 -6.46 5.46
C VAL A 132 -21.10 -7.28 6.17
N GLN A 133 -22.34 -7.18 5.68
CA GLN A 133 -23.41 -8.11 6.03
C GLN A 133 -23.65 -8.99 4.80
N LEU A 134 -23.41 -10.29 4.95
CA LEU A 134 -23.51 -11.25 3.86
C LEU A 134 -24.90 -11.88 3.84
N GLY A 135 -25.46 -12.06 2.64
CA GLY A 135 -26.63 -12.91 2.44
C GLY A 135 -26.27 -14.40 2.61
N PRO A 136 -27.27 -15.30 2.71
CA PRO A 136 -27.02 -16.73 2.91
C PRO A 136 -26.12 -17.38 1.84
N GLY A 137 -26.22 -16.94 0.57
CA GLY A 137 -25.37 -17.43 -0.52
C GLY A 137 -23.91 -17.01 -0.34
N ASP A 138 -23.66 -15.70 -0.25
CA ASP A 138 -22.30 -15.15 -0.09
C ASP A 138 -21.61 -15.64 1.18
N ALA A 139 -22.38 -15.82 2.27
CA ALA A 139 -21.86 -16.35 3.53
C ALA A 139 -21.35 -17.80 3.37
N ASN A 140 -22.03 -18.62 2.57
CA ASN A 140 -21.61 -19.98 2.30
C ASN A 140 -20.30 -20.01 1.50
N ASP A 141 -20.18 -19.15 0.49
CA ASP A 141 -18.96 -19.04 -0.32
C ASP A 141 -17.75 -18.62 0.52
N VAL A 142 -17.92 -17.62 1.39
CA VAL A 142 -16.88 -17.19 2.33
C VAL A 142 -16.48 -18.32 3.29
N CYS A 143 -17.45 -19.06 3.83
CA CYS A 143 -17.18 -20.22 4.68
C CYS A 143 -16.39 -21.31 3.96
N ASN A 144 -16.71 -21.58 2.69
CA ASN A 144 -16.01 -22.57 1.88
C ASN A 144 -14.55 -22.17 1.64
N VAL A 145 -14.30 -20.90 1.34
CA VAL A 145 -12.93 -20.34 1.21
C VAL A 145 -12.16 -20.48 2.52
N LEU A 146 -12.79 -20.15 3.66
CA LEU A 146 -12.15 -20.26 4.98
C LEU A 146 -11.85 -21.70 5.39
N ARG A 147 -12.66 -22.67 4.95
CA ARG A 147 -12.44 -24.11 5.19
C ARG A 147 -11.42 -24.75 4.25
N GLY A 148 -10.95 -24.03 3.24
CA GLY A 148 -10.09 -24.58 2.20
C GLY A 148 -10.80 -25.51 1.21
N GLU A 149 -12.14 -25.52 1.21
CA GLU A 149 -12.97 -26.34 0.34
C GLU A 149 -13.28 -25.57 -0.95
N LEU A 150 -12.25 -25.32 -1.75
CA LEU A 150 -12.48 -24.92 -3.14
C LEU A 150 -13.13 -26.11 -3.84
N HIS A 151 -14.40 -25.97 -4.23
CA HIS A 151 -14.98 -26.87 -5.20
C HIS A 151 -14.14 -26.75 -6.47
N GLY A 152 -13.32 -27.77 -6.73
CA GLY A 152 -12.68 -27.93 -8.02
C GLY A 152 -13.78 -27.87 -9.08
N GLY A 153 -13.72 -26.85 -9.92
CA GLY A 153 -14.56 -26.77 -11.10
C GLY A 153 -14.37 -28.06 -11.89
N GLN A 154 -15.39 -28.92 -11.86
CA GLN A 154 -15.57 -29.89 -12.91
C GLN A 154 -15.91 -29.09 -14.17
N ASP A 155 -14.89 -28.77 -14.95
CA ASP A 155 -15.10 -28.55 -16.38
C ASP A 155 -15.46 -29.92 -16.99
N GLN A 156 -16.76 -30.20 -17.04
CA GLN A 156 -17.37 -31.11 -18.00
C GLN A 156 -18.27 -30.30 -18.94
N HIS A 157 -18.28 -30.75 -20.20
CA HIS A 157 -19.04 -30.31 -21.38
C HIS A 157 -18.28 -29.32 -22.30
N VAL A 158 -17.94 -29.64 -23.55
CA VAL A 158 -18.26 -30.75 -24.49
C VAL A 158 -17.07 -30.92 -25.44
#